data_AF-A0A0B4EVU2-F1
#
_entry.id   AF-A0A0B4EVU2-F1
#
_cell.length_a   1.000
_cell.length_b   1.000
_cell.length_c   1.000
_cell.angle_alpha   90.00
_cell.angle_beta   90.00
_cell.angle_gamma   90.00
#
_symmetry.space_group_name_H-M   'P 1'
#
loop_
_entity.id
_entity.type
_entity.pdbx_description
1 polymer ?
#
loop_
_entity_poly.entity_id
_entity_poly.type
_entity_poly.pdbx_seq_one_letter_code
_entity_poly.pdbx_strand_id
1 'polypeptide(L)'
;MITPLTEETISVEEGCLSIPGIYKKVERIAKLKLEYQNEQGEFVEEILEGFPAIVVQHEYDHLEATLFVDRVSPMAKRMIAKKLQALKKETMKDGRE
;
A
#
# COMPACT_ATOMS: atom_id res chain seq x y z
N MET A 1 6.41 -9.23 9.46
CA MET A 1 6.87 -9.97 8.26
C MET A 1 5.65 -10.51 7.55
N ILE A 2 5.61 -10.36 6.23
CA ILE A 2 4.56 -10.91 5.36
C ILE A 2 5.15 -12.08 4.57
N THR A 3 4.47 -13.23 4.58
CA THR A 3 4.83 -14.40 3.77
C THR A 3 3.64 -14.79 2.91
N PRO A 4 3.74 -14.73 1.56
CA PRO A 4 2.69 -15.21 0.66
C PRO A 4 2.41 -16.70 0.89
N LEU A 5 1.13 -17.08 0.99
CA LEU A 5 0.72 -18.49 1.09
C LEU A 5 0.17 -19.04 -0.23
N THR A 6 0.00 -18.18 -1.22
CA THR A 6 -0.48 -18.49 -2.57
C THR A 6 0.15 -17.54 -3.58
N GLU A 7 0.17 -17.94 -4.84
CA GLU A 7 0.51 -17.07 -5.98
C GLU A 7 -0.73 -16.32 -6.52
N GLU A 8 -1.93 -16.66 -6.03
CA GLU A 8 -3.15 -15.97 -6.41
C GLU A 8 -3.12 -14.50 -6.00
N THR A 9 -3.44 -13.62 -6.96
CA THR A 9 -3.56 -12.18 -6.73
C THR A 9 -5.01 -11.73 -6.84
N ILE A 10 -5.33 -10.67 -6.10
CA ILE A 10 -6.58 -9.94 -6.22
C ILE A 10 -6.29 -8.50 -6.65
N SER A 11 -7.08 -8.01 -7.61
CA SER A 11 -7.00 -6.63 -8.07
C SER A 11 -8.07 -5.79 -7.38
N VAL A 12 -7.66 -4.80 -6.60
CA VAL A 12 -8.56 -3.91 -5.84
C VAL A 12 -8.19 -2.44 -6.08
N GLU A 13 -9.20 -1.58 -6.10
CA GLU A 13 -8.98 -0.14 -6.15
C GLU A 13 -8.49 0.37 -4.78
N GLU A 14 -7.24 0.81 -4.73
CA GLU A 14 -6.61 1.38 -3.54
C GLU A 14 -6.55 2.91 -3.64
N GLY A 15 -6.64 3.55 -2.47
CA GLY A 15 -6.25 4.94 -2.25
C GLY A 15 -5.41 5.02 -0.98
N CYS A 16 -4.79 6.18 -0.74
CA CYS A 16 -3.95 6.40 0.44
C CYS A 16 -4.18 7.81 0.99
N LEU A 17 -4.23 7.96 2.31
CA LEU A 17 -4.34 9.28 2.96
C LEU A 17 -3.13 10.17 2.63
N SER A 18 -1.95 9.58 2.46
CA SER A 18 -0.73 10.28 2.05
C SER A 18 -0.75 10.78 0.60
N ILE A 19 -1.70 10.30 -0.23
CA ILE A 19 -1.84 10.68 -1.64
C ILE A 19 -3.32 11.01 -1.94
N PRO A 20 -3.83 12.13 -1.44
CA PRO A 20 -5.25 12.42 -1.47
C PRO A 20 -5.82 12.52 -2.89
N GLY A 21 -7.01 11.95 -3.06
CA GLY A 21 -7.79 11.99 -4.30
C GLY A 21 -7.24 11.13 -5.45
N ILE A 22 -6.25 10.28 -5.22
CA ILE A 22 -5.81 9.30 -6.22
C ILE A 22 -6.31 7.92 -5.81
N TYR A 23 -7.01 7.26 -6.74
CA TYR A 23 -7.48 5.88 -6.60
C TYR A 23 -7.09 5.10 -7.85
N LYS A 24 -6.46 3.93 -7.66
CA LYS A 24 -6.05 3.05 -8.76
C LYS A 24 -6.09 1.59 -8.36
N LYS A 25 -6.35 0.73 -9.35
CA LYS A 25 -6.24 -0.72 -9.19
C LYS A 25 -4.79 -1.12 -8.94
N VAL A 26 -4.59 -1.91 -7.89
CA VAL A 26 -3.32 -2.53 -7.49
C VAL A 26 -3.56 -4.03 -7.34
N GLU A 27 -2.57 -4.83 -7.73
CA GLU A 27 -2.59 -6.28 -7.49
C GLU A 27 -1.90 -6.60 -6.17
N ARG A 28 -2.55 -7.42 -5.35
CA ARG A 28 -2.08 -7.87 -4.05
C ARG A 28 -2.17 -9.38 -3.94
N ILE A 29 -1.33 -9.99 -3.13
CA ILE A 29 -1.46 -11.41 -2.80
C ILE A 29 -2.78 -11.62 -2.08
N ALA A 30 -3.56 -12.61 -2.52
CA ALA A 30 -4.91 -12.87 -2.00
C ALA A 30 -4.91 -13.48 -0.59
N LYS A 31 -3.83 -14.20 -0.22
CA LYS A 31 -3.67 -14.87 1.07
C LYS A 31 -2.22 -14.90 1.54
N LEU A 32 -1.99 -14.47 2.78
CA LEU A 32 -0.66 -14.36 3.38
C LEU A 32 -0.66 -14.76 4.85
N LYS A 33 0.52 -15.10 5.35
CA LYS A 33 0.83 -15.22 6.77
C LYS A 33 1.49 -13.91 7.23
N LEU A 34 0.97 -13.34 8.31
CA LEU A 34 1.51 -12.15 8.96
C LEU A 34 2.12 -12.54 10.30
N GLU A 35 3.38 -12.16 10.50
CA GLU A 35 4.10 -12.33 11.77
C GLU A 35 4.50 -10.96 12.29
N TYR A 36 4.11 -10.61 13.52
CA TYR A 36 4.38 -9.29 14.10
C TYR A 36 4.48 -9.36 15.63
N GLN A 37 4.88 -8.26 16.25
CA GLN A 37 4.78 -8.09 17.70
C GLN A 37 3.57 -7.23 18.01
N ASN A 38 2.74 -7.66 18.95
CA ASN A 38 1.65 -6.83 19.46
C ASN A 38 2.21 -5.69 20.33
N GLU A 39 1.31 -4.84 20.85
CA GLU A 39 1.69 -3.69 21.69
C GLU A 39 2.38 -4.08 23.00
N GLN A 40 2.24 -5.35 23.42
CA GLN A 40 2.89 -5.93 24.60
C GLN A 40 4.25 -6.55 24.28
N GLY A 41 4.67 -6.54 23.01
CA GLY A 41 5.93 -7.13 22.54
C GLY A 41 5.87 -8.65 22.32
N GLU A 42 4.68 -9.25 22.40
CA GLU A 42 4.49 -10.68 22.19
C GLU A 42 4.42 -10.99 20.70
N PHE A 43 5.05 -12.09 20.29
CA PHE A 43 5.01 -12.53 18.90
C PHE A 43 3.66 -13.16 18.58
N VAL A 44 3.03 -12.64 17.51
CA VAL A 44 1.74 -13.08 17.00
C VAL A 44 1.91 -13.54 15.55
N GLU A 45 1.22 -14.62 15.19
CA GLU A 45 1.12 -15.13 13.82
C GLU A 45 -0.36 -15.24 13.44
N GLU A 46 -0.73 -14.69 12.28
CA GLU A 46 -2.09 -14.74 11.75
C GLU A 46 -2.11 -15.02 10.24
N ILE A 47 -3.15 -15.70 9.76
CA ILE A 47 -3.39 -15.90 8.33
C ILE A 47 -4.48 -14.92 7.90
N LEU A 48 -4.16 -14.08 6.93
CA LEU A 48 -5.06 -13.08 6.38
C LEU A 48 -5.40 -13.39 4.94
N GLU A 49 -6.65 -13.15 4.56
CA GLU A 49 -7.15 -13.29 3.19
C GLU A 49 -8.13 -12.17 2.85
N GLY A 50 -8.35 -11.91 1.55
CA GLY A 50 -9.28 -10.88 1.10
C GLY A 50 -8.85 -9.46 1.52
N PHE A 51 -9.80 -8.66 2.00
CA PHE A 51 -9.56 -7.25 2.30
C PHE A 51 -8.51 -6.99 3.41
N PRO A 52 -8.51 -7.70 4.56
CA PRO A 52 -7.44 -7.56 5.55
C PRO A 52 -6.03 -7.82 5.01
N ALA A 53 -5.88 -8.82 4.12
CA ALA A 53 -4.59 -9.09 3.48
C ALA A 53 -4.11 -7.93 2.61
N ILE A 54 -5.03 -7.24 1.92
CA ILE A 54 -4.74 -6.05 1.10
C ILE A 54 -4.27 -4.90 1.99
N VAL A 55 -5.02 -4.60 3.05
CA VAL A 55 -4.71 -3.49 3.97
C VAL A 55 -3.33 -3.68 4.58
N VAL A 56 -3.03 -4.87 5.11
CA VAL A 56 -1.72 -5.15 5.72
C VAL A 56 -0.58 -5.04 4.71
N GLN A 57 -0.77 -5.48 3.47
CA GLN A 57 0.23 -5.27 2.41
C GLN A 57 0.44 -3.78 2.09
N HIS A 58 -0.63 -2.97 2.08
CA HIS A 58 -0.52 -1.52 1.88
C HIS A 58 0.26 -0.84 3.01
N GLU A 59 -0.08 -1.15 4.27
CA GLU A 59 0.60 -0.54 5.41
C GLU A 59 2.05 -1.02 5.54
N TYR A 60 2.31 -2.28 5.21
CA TYR A 60 3.67 -2.81 5.16
C TYR A 60 4.52 -2.11 4.09
N ASP A 61 3.96 -1.75 2.93
CA ASP A 61 4.69 -0.99 1.91
C ASP A 61 5.22 0.34 2.44
N HIS A 62 4.47 1.03 3.30
CA HIS A 62 4.91 2.29 3.90
C HIS A 62 6.15 2.09 4.79
N LEU A 63 6.26 0.95 5.48
CA LEU A 63 7.46 0.60 6.25
C LEU A 63 8.70 0.45 5.35
N GLU A 64 8.48 0.05 4.10
CA GLU A 64 9.49 -0.10 3.05
C GLU A 64 9.60 1.15 2.15
N ALA A 65 9.04 2.28 2.57
CA ALA A 65 8.98 3.53 1.80
C ALA A 65 8.41 3.37 0.37
N THR A 66 7.56 2.36 0.17
CA THR A 66 6.87 2.08 -1.09
C THR A 66 5.43 2.58 -1.00
N LEU A 67 4.96 3.27 -2.04
CA LEU A 67 3.57 3.75 -2.10
C LEU A 67 2.76 2.87 -3.06
N PHE A 68 1.44 2.80 -2.88
CA PHE A 68 0.58 2.02 -3.79
C PHE A 68 0.71 2.45 -5.27
N VAL A 69 1.02 3.74 -5.53
CA VAL A 69 1.26 4.28 -6.88
C VAL A 69 2.56 3.78 -7.52
N ASP A 70 3.44 3.12 -6.77
CA ASP A 70 4.60 2.42 -7.30
C ASP A 70 4.28 1.01 -7.75
N ARG A 71 3.15 0.44 -7.27
CA ARG A 71 2.65 -0.90 -7.64
C ARG A 71 1.64 -0.90 -8.79
N VAL A 72 1.12 0.26 -9.19
CA VAL A 72 0.21 0.35 -10.35
C VAL A 72 0.94 0.10 -11.67
N SER A 73 0.20 -0.31 -12.70
CA SER A 73 0.79 -0.53 -14.04
C SER A 73 1.48 0.74 -14.59
N PRO A 74 2.50 0.60 -15.45
CA PRO A 74 3.19 1.75 -16.04
C PRO A 74 2.24 2.72 -16.77
N MET A 75 1.19 2.19 -17.41
CA MET A 75 0.16 3.00 -18.06
C MET A 75 -0.67 3.78 -17.04
N ALA A 76 -1.10 3.14 -15.95
CA ALA A 76 -1.82 3.81 -14.87
C ALA A 76 -0.97 4.89 -14.19
N LYS A 77 0.33 4.61 -13.98
CA LYS A 77 1.30 5.57 -13.40
C LYS A 77 1.43 6.82 -14.27
N ARG A 78 1.49 6.66 -15.59
CA ARG A 78 1.50 7.80 -16.54
C ARG A 78 0.25 8.65 -16.46
N MET A 79 -0.93 8.03 -16.29
CA MET A 79 -2.21 8.76 -16.18
C MET A 79 -2.27 9.65 -14.94
N ILE A 80 -1.63 9.26 -13.83
CA ILE A 80 -1.66 10.00 -12.55
C ILE A 80 -0.45 10.91 -12.34
N ALA A 81 0.55 10.87 -13.23
CA ALA A 81 1.83 11.57 -13.06
C ALA A 81 1.67 13.08 -12.81
N LYS A 82 0.78 13.76 -13.55
CA LYS A 82 0.52 15.20 -13.36
C LYS A 82 -0.04 15.50 -11.96
N LYS A 83 -0.96 14.66 -11.47
CA LYS A 83 -1.58 14.82 -10.15
C LYS A 83 -0.57 14.56 -9.03
N LEU A 84 0.27 13.53 -9.18
CA LEU A 84 1.38 13.26 -8.26
C LEU A 84 2.39 14.42 -8.19
N GLN A 85 2.74 15.03 -9.34
CA GLN A 85 3.62 16.19 -9.37
C GLN A 85 3.01 17.42 -8.69
N ALA A 86 1.70 17.63 -8.82
CA ALA A 86 1.00 18.71 -8.13
C ALA A 86 1.03 18.51 -6.61
N LEU A 87 0.64 17.31 -6.13
CA LEU A 87 0.69 16.96 -4.70
C LEU A 87 2.08 17.14 -4.11
N LYS A 88 3.13 16.66 -4.80
CA LYS A 88 4.52 16.84 -4.35
C LYS A 88 4.88 18.31 -4.16
N LYS A 89 4.44 19.20 -5.05
CA LYS A 89 4.70 20.64 -4.93
C LYS A 89 3.94 21.27 -3.76
N GLU A 90 2.74 20.80 -3.46
CA GLU A 90 1.92 21.27 -2.34
C GLU A 90 2.54 20.86 -0.99
N THR A 91 2.89 19.59 -0.81
CA THR A 91 3.53 19.10 0.42
C THR A 91 4.86 19.81 0.71
N MET A 92 5.65 20.14 -0.33
CA MET A 92 6.91 20.88 -0.17
C MET A 92 6.74 22.37 0.16
N LYS A 93 5.55 22.94 -0.05
CA LYS A 93 5.22 24.31 0.35
C LYS A 93 4.74 24.37 1.79
N ASP A 94 3.95 23.38 2.21
CA ASP A 94 3.36 23.28 3.56
C ASP A 94 4.43 23.02 4.64
N GLY A 95 5.46 22.21 4.34
CA GLY A 95 6.58 21.97 5.26
C GLY A 95 7.62 23.10 5.39
N ARG A 96 7.31 24.32 4.93
CA ARG A 96 8.17 25.52 5.03
C ARG A 96 7.56 26.65 5.85
N GLU A 97 6.50 26.36 6.60
CA GLU A 97 5.91 27.27 7.61
C GLU A 97 6.33 26.89 9.03
#